data_AF-A0A953WZ66-F1
#
_entry.id   AF-A0A953WZ66-F1
#
_cell.length_a   1.000
_cell.length_b   1.000
_cell.length_c   1.000
_cell.angle_alpha   90.00
_cell.angle_beta   90.00
_cell.angle_gamma   90.00
#
_symmetry.space_group_name_H-M   'P 1'
#
loop_
_entity.id
_entity.type
_entity.pdbx_description
1 polymer ?
#
loop_
_entity_poly.entity_id
_entity_poly.type
_entity_poly.pdbx_seq_one_letter_code
_entity_poly.pdbx_strand_id
1 'polypeptide(L)'
;MTKEASPGTDAGSGAAAADNAAGQEGAAGVADTLEQDLEAMRLAEMDDGADDDAGAGAQAGAADKAAEAGDQAGAAGDDAAGADAGGKTPLTVDEINKRWQDQKAATRQERQARQASEAELGNLRRELQELRARMSGGQEGPPQARQSDNPLDIEIPDPEQDPEGAFKAAIAYAKAQRAAQLEQNKADDAATQQQQALRSLVTEFQRAEQEYLGVQPDYNEAVTFMRDNRMAELELFGQSPEQAAQTFRREVLQLVAGALRTDQHPAHIVYQMAKHRGYAGPKPATPDPEKETAAMDRRIQAEKLSRSVSGPGGKAASTGPTVEGVNAIEDGDAFDKAFDELARAHGLSL
;
A
#
# COMPACT_ATOMS: atom_id res chain seq x y z
N MET A 1 62.91 46.19 -49.54
CA MET A 1 63.09 46.71 -48.17
C MET A 1 61.69 46.83 -47.61
N THR A 2 61.18 46.06 -46.66
CA THR A 2 61.65 45.50 -45.37
C THR A 2 60.57 44.46 -44.96
N LYS A 3 60.81 43.14 -44.88
CA LYS A 3 61.28 42.31 -43.75
C LYS A 3 61.06 42.91 -42.35
N GLU A 4 60.09 42.38 -41.60
CA GLU A 4 60.04 42.08 -40.14
C GLU A 4 58.80 41.18 -39.93
N ALA A 5 58.86 39.88 -39.61
CA ALA A 5 59.37 39.18 -38.42
C ALA A 5 58.71 39.65 -37.11
N SER A 6 57.71 38.92 -36.63
CA SER A 6 57.31 38.94 -35.22
C SER A 6 57.01 37.53 -34.70
N PRO A 7 57.34 37.24 -33.42
CA PRO A 7 57.59 35.89 -32.93
C PRO A 7 56.39 35.31 -32.17
N GLY A 8 56.45 33.98 -31.98
CA GLY A 8 55.51 33.24 -31.18
C GLY A 8 55.56 33.57 -29.69
N THR A 9 54.40 33.40 -29.06
CA THR A 9 54.24 33.22 -27.62
C THR A 9 53.41 31.96 -27.42
N ASP A 10 54.14 30.91 -27.03
CA ASP A 10 53.63 29.77 -26.28
C ASP A 10 53.52 30.18 -24.81
N ALA A 11 52.37 29.92 -24.18
CA ALA A 11 52.23 29.56 -22.76
C ALA A 11 50.76 29.67 -22.31
N GLY A 12 50.24 28.57 -21.78
CA GLY A 12 49.30 28.61 -20.65
C GLY A 12 47.82 28.40 -20.98
N SER A 13 47.41 27.15 -21.09
CA SER A 13 46.05 26.74 -20.73
C SER A 13 46.12 25.47 -19.91
N GLY A 14 46.28 25.64 -18.60
CA GLY A 14 45.95 24.60 -17.62
C GLY A 14 44.43 24.59 -17.48
N ALA A 15 43.77 23.63 -18.13
CA ALA A 15 42.39 23.30 -17.85
C ALA A 15 42.37 22.13 -16.88
N ALA A 16 41.85 22.42 -15.68
CA ALA A 16 41.63 21.48 -14.61
C ALA A 16 40.82 20.27 -15.09
N ALA A 17 41.33 19.08 -14.77
CA ALA A 17 40.56 17.85 -14.76
C ALA A 17 39.49 17.98 -13.65
N ALA A 18 38.29 18.40 -14.05
CA ALA A 18 37.09 18.19 -13.24
C ALA A 18 36.62 16.76 -13.53
N ASP A 19 36.87 15.92 -12.54
CA ASP A 19 36.29 14.61 -12.31
C ASP A 19 34.78 14.66 -12.54
N ASN A 20 34.31 14.07 -13.64
CA ASN A 20 32.88 13.96 -13.95
C ASN A 20 32.47 12.49 -13.81
N ALA A 21 32.55 12.00 -12.57
CA ALA A 21 31.98 10.74 -12.12
C ALA A 21 30.50 10.96 -11.76
N ALA A 22 29.66 11.17 -12.77
CA ALA A 22 28.21 11.18 -12.61
C ALA A 22 27.58 10.71 -13.92
N GLY A 23 27.16 9.45 -13.99
CA GLY A 23 26.41 8.98 -15.16
C GLY A 23 26.47 7.48 -15.44
N GLN A 24 26.36 6.63 -14.43
CA GLN A 24 26.02 5.21 -14.61
C GLN A 24 25.12 4.74 -13.45
N GLU A 25 23.98 5.41 -13.28
CA GLU A 25 22.83 4.86 -12.57
C GLU A 25 21.66 4.90 -13.55
N GLY A 26 21.48 3.82 -14.31
CA GLY A 26 20.45 3.76 -15.33
C GLY A 26 20.02 2.31 -15.54
N ALA A 27 18.73 2.07 -15.35
CA ALA A 27 18.00 0.82 -15.56
C ALA A 27 17.85 -0.15 -14.36
N ALA A 28 17.81 0.37 -13.12
CA ALA A 28 16.99 -0.29 -12.10
C ALA A 28 15.52 0.00 -12.45
N GLY A 29 14.75 -1.04 -12.77
CA GLY A 29 13.38 -0.93 -13.26
C GLY A 29 12.44 -0.24 -12.26
N VAL A 30 11.37 0.35 -12.77
CA VAL A 30 10.33 1.07 -11.98
C VAL A 30 9.79 0.22 -10.81
N ALA A 31 9.81 -1.10 -10.97
CA ALA A 31 9.50 -2.09 -9.93
C ALA A 31 10.44 -2.05 -8.70
N ASP A 32 11.73 -1.82 -8.91
CA ASP A 32 12.76 -1.77 -7.85
C ASP A 32 12.62 -0.47 -7.03
N THR A 33 12.31 0.65 -7.68
CA THR A 33 11.97 1.91 -6.98
C THR A 33 10.69 1.81 -6.16
N LEU A 34 9.69 1.04 -6.62
CA LEU A 34 8.45 0.84 -5.86
C LEU A 34 8.66 0.05 -4.57
N GLU A 35 9.54 -0.96 -4.62
CA GLU A 35 9.88 -1.78 -3.45
C GLU A 35 10.77 -0.99 -2.47
N GLN A 36 11.79 -0.29 -2.95
CA GLN A 36 12.64 0.57 -2.11
C GLN A 36 11.84 1.68 -1.43
N ASP A 37 10.89 2.30 -2.13
CA ASP A 37 10.06 3.35 -1.54
C ASP A 37 9.01 2.79 -0.54
N LEU A 38 8.55 1.54 -0.72
CA LEU A 38 7.71 0.85 0.26
C LEU A 38 8.50 0.46 1.51
N GLU A 39 9.76 0.06 1.34
CA GLU A 39 10.67 -0.25 2.44
C GLU A 39 11.06 1.01 3.22
N ALA A 40 11.31 2.14 2.53
CA ALA A 40 11.56 3.43 3.15
C ALA A 40 10.36 3.94 3.98
N MET A 41 9.13 3.74 3.50
CA MET A 41 7.93 4.06 4.29
C MET A 41 7.77 3.15 5.52
N ARG A 42 8.09 1.85 5.37
CA ARG A 42 8.05 0.90 6.49
C ARG A 42 9.09 1.22 7.57
N LEU A 43 10.26 1.73 7.17
CA LEU A 43 11.32 2.12 8.09
C LEU A 43 10.97 3.42 8.83
N ALA A 44 10.32 4.37 8.16
CA ALA A 44 9.85 5.61 8.77
C ALA A 44 8.71 5.40 9.78
N GLU A 45 7.91 4.34 9.62
CA GLU A 45 6.80 4.01 10.54
C GLU A 45 7.27 3.21 11.78
N MET A 46 8.51 2.70 11.79
CA MET A 46 9.06 1.91 12.90
C MET A 46 9.95 2.71 13.88
N ASP A 47 10.28 3.97 13.59
CA ASP A 47 11.24 4.78 14.38
C ASP A 47 10.58 5.74 15.40
N ASP A 48 9.25 5.89 15.41
CA ASP A 48 8.53 6.82 16.30
C ASP A 48 7.98 6.15 17.58
N GLY A 49 8.40 4.91 17.87
CA GLY A 49 7.81 4.06 18.91
C GLY A 49 8.64 3.81 20.16
N ALA A 50 9.83 4.40 20.30
CA ALA A 50 10.75 4.09 21.38
C ALA A 50 11.30 5.36 22.02
N ASP A 51 10.55 5.94 22.96
CA ASP A 51 11.07 6.66 24.14
C ASP A 51 9.90 7.30 24.90
N ASP A 52 9.41 6.64 25.96
CA ASP A 52 8.89 7.26 27.20
C ASP A 52 8.06 6.25 28.02
N ASP A 53 8.74 5.36 28.74
CA ASP A 53 8.18 4.84 30.00
C ASP A 53 9.32 4.44 30.97
N ALA A 54 9.96 5.45 31.53
CA ALA A 54 10.85 5.30 32.68
C ALA A 54 10.12 5.79 33.93
N GLY A 55 9.52 4.85 34.65
CA GLY A 55 8.82 5.08 35.91
C GLY A 55 9.70 5.50 37.09
N ALA A 56 9.08 6.27 37.99
CA ALA A 56 9.41 6.43 39.41
C ALA A 56 8.11 6.91 40.11
N GLY A 57 7.52 6.30 41.14
CA GLY A 57 8.02 5.37 42.14
C GLY A 57 8.24 6.07 43.50
N ALA A 58 7.19 6.32 44.30
CA ALA A 58 7.20 6.66 45.75
C ALA A 58 5.84 7.26 46.19
N GLN A 59 5.26 7.10 47.39
CA GLN A 59 5.45 6.25 48.57
C GLN A 59 4.33 6.63 49.59
N ALA A 60 3.75 5.62 50.26
CA ALA A 60 3.29 5.56 51.67
C ALA A 60 2.31 6.56 52.36
N GLY A 61 1.45 5.98 53.23
CA GLY A 61 0.86 6.57 54.44
C GLY A 61 -0.61 6.16 54.66
N ALA A 62 -0.98 5.08 55.37
CA ALA A 62 -0.99 4.83 56.83
C ALA A 62 -2.06 5.60 57.65
N ALA A 63 -3.07 4.85 58.13
CA ALA A 63 -3.81 4.88 59.41
C ALA A 63 -4.45 6.19 59.95
N ASP A 64 -5.72 6.15 60.40
CA ASP A 64 -6.12 5.96 61.83
C ASP A 64 -7.67 6.06 62.03
N LYS A 65 -8.18 5.31 63.04
CA LYS A 65 -9.38 5.43 63.94
C LYS A 65 -10.72 6.06 63.48
N ALA A 66 -11.88 5.43 63.67
CA ALA A 66 -12.62 4.98 64.88
C ALA A 66 -13.63 6.01 65.45
N ALA A 67 -14.92 5.60 65.56
CA ALA A 67 -15.98 5.98 66.54
C ALA A 67 -17.36 5.56 65.95
N GLU A 68 -18.13 4.64 66.56
CA GLU A 68 -19.28 4.90 67.47
C GLU A 68 -20.44 5.69 66.80
N ALA A 69 -21.73 5.41 66.93
CA ALA A 69 -22.55 4.50 67.73
C ALA A 69 -24.05 4.63 67.27
N GLY A 70 -24.90 3.66 67.64
CA GLY A 70 -26.39 3.74 67.62
C GLY A 70 -27.02 3.54 66.24
N ASP A 71 -28.21 2.98 66.04
CA ASP A 71 -29.36 2.85 66.94
C ASP A 71 -30.39 1.84 66.34
N GLN A 72 -31.08 1.15 67.25
CA GLN A 72 -32.40 0.49 67.20
C GLN A 72 -33.02 0.02 65.86
N ALA A 73 -33.30 -1.28 65.70
CA ALA A 73 -34.50 -1.98 66.16
C ALA A 73 -35.82 -1.54 65.47
N GLY A 74 -36.37 -2.45 64.66
CA GLY A 74 -37.67 -2.28 64.01
C GLY A 74 -38.17 -3.60 63.40
N ALA A 75 -38.51 -4.55 64.27
CA ALA A 75 -39.31 -5.72 63.93
C ALA A 75 -40.78 -5.46 64.29
N ALA A 76 -41.67 -6.08 63.50
CA ALA A 76 -43.09 -6.35 63.75
C ALA A 76 -44.15 -5.32 63.30
N GLY A 77 -45.21 -5.88 62.74
CA GLY A 77 -46.41 -5.25 62.17
C GLY A 77 -46.92 -6.09 60.99
N ASP A 78 -47.04 -7.42 61.15
CA ASP A 78 -48.32 -8.12 61.38
C ASP A 78 -49.60 -7.30 61.62
N ASP A 79 -50.70 -7.93 61.18
CA ASP A 79 -52.12 -7.55 61.21
C ASP A 79 -52.64 -6.59 60.11
N ALA A 80 -53.80 -6.79 59.47
CA ALA A 80 -54.72 -7.91 59.30
C ALA A 80 -55.86 -7.41 58.37
N ALA A 81 -56.55 -8.37 57.76
CA ALA A 81 -57.99 -8.32 57.50
C ALA A 81 -58.53 -7.34 56.43
N GLY A 82 -58.53 -7.84 55.18
CA GLY A 82 -59.52 -7.49 54.16
C GLY A 82 -60.12 -8.76 53.58
N ALA A 83 -60.93 -9.47 54.37
CA ALA A 83 -61.66 -10.65 53.95
C ALA A 83 -62.81 -10.25 53.01
N ASP A 84 -62.58 -10.32 51.69
CA ASP A 84 -63.65 -10.49 50.71
C ASP A 84 -63.65 -11.94 50.24
N ALA A 85 -64.40 -12.77 50.96
CA ALA A 85 -64.64 -14.17 50.63
C ALA A 85 -65.64 -14.27 49.45
N GLY A 86 -65.21 -13.79 48.28
CA GLY A 86 -65.83 -14.14 47.01
C GLY A 86 -65.36 -15.53 46.60
N GLY A 87 -66.25 -16.53 46.74
CA GLY A 87 -65.99 -17.92 46.38
C GLY A 87 -65.47 -18.08 44.95
N LYS A 88 -64.15 -18.18 44.80
CA LYS A 88 -63.51 -18.67 43.58
C LYS A 88 -63.50 -20.18 43.68
N THR A 89 -64.45 -20.82 43.00
CA THR A 89 -64.36 -22.25 42.67
C THR A 89 -62.93 -22.56 42.20
N PRO A 90 -62.28 -23.61 42.70
CA PRO A 90 -60.94 -23.97 42.27
C PRO A 90 -60.94 -24.17 40.75
N LEU A 91 -59.98 -23.53 40.08
CA LEU A 91 -59.79 -23.65 38.63
C LEU A 91 -59.72 -25.13 38.26
N THR A 92 -60.47 -25.51 37.24
CA THR A 92 -60.44 -26.86 36.69
C THR A 92 -59.09 -27.13 36.02
N VAL A 93 -58.69 -28.40 35.94
CA VAL A 93 -57.43 -28.81 35.29
C VAL A 93 -57.36 -28.32 33.84
N ASP A 94 -58.50 -28.26 33.15
CA ASP A 94 -58.59 -27.74 31.78
C ASP A 94 -58.32 -26.24 31.69
N GLU A 95 -58.79 -25.44 32.66
CA GLU A 95 -58.51 -24.00 32.71
C GLU A 95 -57.03 -23.71 33.03
N ILE A 96 -56.40 -24.54 33.86
CA ILE A 96 -54.97 -24.44 34.16
C ILE A 96 -54.13 -24.76 32.91
N ASN A 97 -54.47 -25.84 32.19
CA ASN A 97 -53.81 -26.19 30.94
C ASN A 97 -53.97 -25.12 29.87
N LYS A 98 -55.18 -24.53 29.75
CA LYS A 98 -55.44 -23.43 28.82
C LYS A 98 -54.59 -22.21 29.11
N ARG A 99 -54.52 -21.75 30.37
CA ARG A 99 -53.66 -20.62 30.77
C ARG A 99 -52.18 -20.87 30.50
N TRP A 100 -51.71 -22.10 30.74
CA TRP A 100 -50.32 -22.46 30.44
C TRP A 100 -50.01 -22.41 28.94
N GLN A 101 -50.94 -22.88 28.09
CA GLN A 101 -50.79 -22.78 26.64
C GLN A 101 -50.82 -21.32 26.15
N ASP A 102 -51.71 -20.50 26.70
CA ASP A 102 -51.82 -19.08 26.38
C ASP A 102 -50.54 -18.31 26.79
N GLN A 103 -50.00 -18.59 27.97
CA GLN A 103 -48.74 -18.00 28.43
C GLN A 103 -47.57 -18.41 27.52
N LYS A 104 -47.49 -19.70 27.14
CA LYS A 104 -46.46 -20.19 26.21
C LYS A 104 -46.58 -19.56 24.82
N ALA A 105 -47.81 -19.31 24.36
CA ALA A 105 -48.06 -18.60 23.11
C ALA A 105 -47.59 -17.14 23.21
N ALA A 106 -47.93 -16.43 24.29
CA ALA A 106 -47.51 -15.05 24.53
C ALA A 106 -45.99 -14.90 24.59
N THR A 107 -45.29 -15.79 25.31
CA THR A 107 -43.81 -15.73 25.39
C THR A 107 -43.14 -16.03 24.04
N ARG A 108 -43.72 -16.90 23.21
CA ARG A 108 -43.22 -17.13 21.84
C ARG A 108 -43.42 -15.90 20.97
N GLN A 109 -44.57 -15.25 21.06
CA GLN A 109 -44.88 -14.04 20.32
C GLN A 109 -43.94 -12.89 20.71
N GLU A 110 -43.64 -12.72 22.00
CA GLU A 110 -42.66 -11.74 22.48
C GLU A 110 -41.26 -12.01 21.91
N ARG A 111 -40.80 -13.26 21.92
CA ARG A 111 -39.50 -13.64 21.35
C ARG A 111 -39.42 -13.37 19.86
N GLN A 112 -40.49 -13.68 19.11
CA GLN A 112 -40.56 -13.40 17.68
C GLN A 112 -40.55 -11.90 17.41
N ALA A 113 -41.29 -11.11 18.19
CA ALA A 113 -41.28 -9.65 18.06
C ALA A 113 -39.89 -9.05 18.35
N ARG A 114 -39.21 -9.54 19.41
CA ARG A 114 -37.84 -9.12 19.73
C ARG A 114 -36.87 -9.48 18.60
N GLN A 115 -36.90 -10.72 18.11
CA GLN A 115 -36.07 -11.16 17.00
C GLN A 115 -36.30 -10.34 15.73
N ALA A 116 -37.56 -10.01 15.41
CA ALA A 116 -37.89 -9.16 14.26
C ALA A 116 -37.31 -7.75 14.41
N SER A 117 -37.46 -7.12 15.59
CA SER A 117 -36.91 -5.79 15.86
C SER A 117 -35.37 -5.75 15.84
N GLU A 118 -34.72 -6.81 16.33
CA GLU A 118 -33.26 -6.94 16.30
C GLU A 118 -32.75 -7.13 14.86
N ALA A 119 -33.46 -7.91 14.06
CA ALA A 119 -33.16 -8.08 12.64
C ALA A 119 -33.32 -6.76 11.87
N GLU A 120 -34.37 -5.99 12.16
CA GLU A 120 -34.61 -4.67 11.56
C GLU A 120 -33.51 -3.67 11.92
N LEU A 121 -33.10 -3.59 13.21
CA LEU A 121 -31.97 -2.78 13.64
C LEU A 121 -30.65 -3.22 12.98
N GLY A 122 -30.45 -4.52 12.80
CA GLY A 122 -29.30 -5.08 12.10
C GLY A 122 -29.27 -4.74 10.61
N ASN A 123 -30.44 -4.65 9.96
CA ASN A 123 -30.56 -4.20 8.57
C ASN A 123 -30.29 -2.69 8.47
N LEU A 124 -30.88 -1.88 9.35
CA LEU A 124 -30.72 -0.42 9.35
C LEU A 124 -29.26 -0.02 9.59
N ARG A 125 -28.54 -0.72 10.49
CA ARG A 125 -27.11 -0.49 10.72
C ARG A 125 -26.27 -0.79 9.48
N ARG A 126 -26.58 -1.87 8.75
CA ARG A 126 -25.88 -2.21 7.50
C ARG A 126 -26.15 -1.17 6.42
N GLU A 127 -27.39 -0.73 6.27
CA GLU A 127 -27.77 0.30 5.31
C GLU A 127 -27.06 1.63 5.61
N LEU A 128 -26.99 2.05 6.88
CA LEU A 128 -26.22 3.24 7.27
C LEU A 128 -24.73 3.09 7.02
N GLN A 129 -24.15 1.91 7.23
CA GLN A 129 -22.74 1.64 6.90
C GLN A 129 -22.49 1.73 5.39
N GLU A 130 -23.37 1.15 4.56
CA GLU A 130 -23.28 1.24 3.11
C GLU A 130 -23.47 2.69 2.62
N LEU A 131 -24.43 3.42 3.20
CA LEU A 131 -24.65 4.83 2.89
C LEU A 131 -23.44 5.68 3.29
N ARG A 132 -22.85 5.41 4.46
CA ARG A 132 -21.63 6.06 4.93
C ARG A 132 -20.45 5.76 4.00
N ALA A 133 -20.28 4.50 3.59
CA ALA A 133 -19.24 4.09 2.64
C ALA A 133 -19.41 4.75 1.27
N ARG A 134 -20.66 4.88 0.78
CA ARG A 134 -20.97 5.61 -0.46
C ARG A 134 -20.71 7.11 -0.33
N MET A 135 -21.03 7.71 0.81
CA MET A 135 -20.77 9.14 1.06
C MET A 135 -19.29 9.43 1.33
N SER A 136 -18.55 8.49 1.92
CA SER A 136 -17.11 8.63 2.18
C SER A 136 -16.25 8.29 0.96
N GLY A 137 -16.82 7.69 -0.09
CA GLY A 137 -16.16 7.38 -1.36
C GLY A 137 -15.71 8.58 -2.21
N GLY A 138 -15.62 9.78 -1.63
CA GLY A 138 -15.11 11.01 -2.28
C GLY A 138 -14.04 11.77 -1.47
N GLN A 139 -13.68 11.32 -0.27
CA GLN A 139 -12.62 11.93 0.55
C GLN A 139 -11.88 10.83 1.32
N GLU A 140 -10.89 10.22 0.65
CA GLU A 140 -9.90 9.36 1.28
C GLU A 140 -8.99 10.21 2.16
N GLY A 141 -9.36 10.33 3.43
CA GLY A 141 -8.41 10.35 4.53
C GLY A 141 -8.72 9.15 5.42
N PRO A 142 -7.72 8.42 5.94
CA PRO A 142 -8.00 7.41 6.96
C PRO A 142 -8.80 8.09 8.08
N PRO A 143 -9.89 7.48 8.57
CA PRO A 143 -10.62 8.05 9.69
C PRO A 143 -9.66 8.00 10.88
N GLN A 144 -8.99 9.13 11.16
CA GLN A 144 -8.51 9.40 12.51
C GLN A 144 -9.73 9.21 13.40
N ALA A 145 -9.69 8.12 14.15
CA ALA A 145 -10.70 7.75 15.10
C ALA A 145 -11.01 9.01 15.91
N ARG A 146 -12.23 9.53 15.74
CA ARG A 146 -12.78 10.44 16.73
C ARG A 146 -12.86 9.60 18.00
N GLN A 147 -11.85 9.77 18.86
CA GLN A 147 -11.90 9.44 20.28
C GLN A 147 -13.10 10.22 20.83
N SER A 148 -14.25 9.59 20.83
CA SER A 148 -15.47 10.13 21.42
C SER A 148 -16.23 8.90 21.90
N ASP A 149 -16.27 8.78 23.23
CA ASP A 149 -16.86 7.69 24.01
C ASP A 149 -15.96 6.46 24.11
N ASN A 150 -15.10 6.45 25.13
CA ASN A 150 -14.45 5.25 25.60
C ASN A 150 -15.56 4.30 26.08
N PRO A 151 -15.84 3.16 25.41
CA PRO A 151 -16.98 2.28 25.75
C PRO A 151 -16.82 1.57 27.10
N LEU A 152 -15.78 1.94 27.87
CA LEU A 152 -15.36 1.39 29.14
C LEU A 152 -15.64 2.32 30.33
N ASP A 153 -16.20 3.51 30.12
CA ASP A 153 -16.70 4.39 31.21
C ASP A 153 -18.06 3.88 31.73
N ILE A 154 -18.06 2.65 32.23
CA ILE A 154 -19.17 2.11 33.02
C ILE A 154 -18.76 2.28 34.47
N GLU A 155 -19.36 3.26 35.17
CA GLU A 155 -19.21 3.38 36.61
C GLU A 155 -19.71 2.10 37.28
N ILE A 156 -18.81 1.37 37.95
CA ILE A 156 -19.14 0.16 38.70
C ILE A 156 -19.64 0.62 40.08
N PRO A 157 -20.92 0.41 40.43
CA PRO A 157 -21.43 0.74 41.77
C PRO A 157 -20.64 -0.03 42.85
N ASP A 158 -20.52 0.57 44.04
CA ASP A 158 -19.84 -0.06 45.17
C ASP A 158 -20.49 -1.42 45.49
N PRO A 159 -19.75 -2.54 45.39
CA PRO A 159 -20.28 -3.88 45.65
C PRO A 159 -20.84 -4.08 47.07
N GLU A 160 -20.41 -3.27 48.04
CA GLU A 160 -20.91 -3.34 49.42
C GLU A 160 -22.27 -2.65 49.59
N GLN A 161 -22.60 -1.68 48.72
CA GLN A 161 -23.85 -0.91 48.77
C GLN A 161 -24.92 -1.47 47.83
N ASP A 162 -24.52 -1.96 46.65
CA ASP A 162 -25.40 -2.60 45.66
C ASP A 162 -24.69 -3.76 44.94
N PRO A 163 -24.66 -4.97 45.54
CA PRO A 163 -23.99 -6.12 44.95
C PRO A 163 -24.62 -6.56 43.62
N GLU A 164 -25.93 -6.33 43.43
CA GLU A 164 -26.62 -6.70 42.20
C GLU A 164 -26.29 -5.71 41.07
N GLY A 165 -26.26 -4.40 41.37
CA GLY A 165 -25.82 -3.35 40.46
C GLY A 165 -24.36 -3.48 40.06
N ALA A 166 -23.47 -3.73 41.03
CA ALA A 166 -22.05 -4.00 40.78
C ALA A 166 -21.84 -5.20 39.85
N PHE A 167 -22.59 -6.29 40.07
CA PHE A 167 -22.52 -7.47 39.20
C PHE A 167 -23.03 -7.20 37.77
N LYS A 168 -24.15 -6.47 37.62
CA LYS A 168 -24.67 -6.08 36.31
C LYS A 168 -23.71 -5.15 35.56
N ALA A 169 -23.12 -4.18 36.25
CA ALA A 169 -22.11 -3.28 35.69
C ALA A 169 -20.86 -4.06 35.26
N ALA A 170 -20.38 -5.02 36.07
CA ALA A 170 -19.26 -5.89 35.71
C ALA A 170 -19.55 -6.74 34.46
N ILE A 171 -20.76 -7.30 34.31
CA ILE A 171 -21.17 -8.01 33.09
C ILE A 171 -21.20 -7.07 31.89
N ALA A 172 -21.76 -5.87 32.05
CA ALA A 172 -21.84 -4.87 30.99
C ALA A 172 -20.43 -4.46 30.53
N TYR A 173 -19.52 -4.23 31.48
CA TYR A 173 -18.11 -3.94 31.23
C TYR A 173 -17.41 -5.08 30.49
N ALA A 174 -17.52 -6.32 30.97
CA ALA A 174 -16.92 -7.47 30.30
C ALA A 174 -17.46 -7.67 28.86
N LYS A 175 -18.75 -7.39 28.65
CA LYS A 175 -19.36 -7.45 27.32
C LYS A 175 -18.86 -6.32 26.41
N ALA A 176 -18.73 -5.10 26.93
CA ALA A 176 -18.21 -3.95 26.20
C ALA A 176 -16.75 -4.17 25.81
N GLN A 177 -15.92 -4.66 26.73
CA GLN A 177 -14.53 -5.01 26.47
C GLN A 177 -14.40 -6.07 25.37
N ARG A 178 -15.22 -7.13 25.42
CA ARG A 178 -15.23 -8.16 24.38
C ARG A 178 -15.67 -7.62 23.02
N ALA A 179 -16.65 -6.72 23.00
CA ALA A 179 -17.12 -6.09 21.77
C ALA A 179 -16.01 -5.20 21.16
N ALA A 180 -15.35 -4.39 21.98
CA ALA A 180 -14.21 -3.56 21.57
C ALA A 180 -13.06 -4.42 21.01
N GLN A 181 -12.71 -5.53 21.67
CA GLN A 181 -11.70 -6.46 21.18
C GLN A 181 -12.07 -7.07 19.83
N LEU A 182 -13.33 -7.48 19.65
CA LEU A 182 -13.81 -8.02 18.37
C LEU A 182 -13.81 -6.97 17.25
N GLU A 183 -14.08 -5.71 17.58
CA GLU A 183 -14.02 -4.61 16.62
C GLU A 183 -12.59 -4.29 16.21
N GLN A 184 -11.66 -4.26 17.17
CA GLN A 184 -10.23 -4.11 16.91
C GLN A 184 -9.70 -5.24 16.03
N ASN A 185 -9.99 -6.50 16.39
CA ASN A 185 -9.55 -7.65 15.59
C ASN A 185 -10.10 -7.59 14.15
N LYS A 186 -11.35 -7.15 13.97
CA LYS A 186 -11.92 -6.97 12.62
C LYS A 186 -11.24 -5.86 11.82
N ALA A 187 -10.87 -4.77 12.48
CA ALA A 187 -10.13 -3.68 11.83
C ALA A 187 -8.73 -4.16 11.41
N ASP A 188 -8.04 -4.89 12.29
CA ASP A 188 -6.71 -5.47 12.01
C ASP A 188 -6.77 -6.51 10.90
N ASP A 189 -7.79 -7.38 10.91
CA ASP A 189 -8.04 -8.37 9.85
C ASP A 189 -8.30 -7.69 8.50
N ALA A 190 -9.12 -6.63 8.48
CA ALA A 190 -9.43 -5.89 7.26
C ALA A 190 -8.19 -5.16 6.71
N ALA A 191 -7.40 -4.53 7.57
CA ALA A 191 -6.15 -3.88 7.18
C ALA A 191 -5.14 -4.89 6.63
N THR A 192 -5.00 -6.04 7.30
CA THR A 192 -4.10 -7.13 6.87
C THR A 192 -4.52 -7.68 5.51
N GLN A 193 -5.82 -7.95 5.30
CA GLN A 193 -6.34 -8.42 4.02
C GLN A 193 -6.12 -7.40 2.89
N GLN A 194 -6.33 -6.11 3.17
CA GLN A 194 -6.06 -5.06 2.20
C GLN A 194 -4.58 -4.99 1.82
N GLN A 195 -3.68 -5.06 2.81
CA GLN A 195 -2.24 -5.08 2.55
C GLN A 195 -1.82 -6.31 1.73
N GLN A 196 -2.36 -7.50 2.04
CA GLN A 196 -2.09 -8.71 1.29
C GLN A 196 -2.58 -8.60 -0.16
N ALA A 197 -3.77 -8.06 -0.38
CA ALA A 197 -4.32 -7.84 -1.72
C ALA A 197 -3.46 -6.86 -2.54
N LEU A 198 -2.97 -5.79 -1.92
CA LEU A 198 -2.05 -4.84 -2.56
C LEU A 198 -0.71 -5.50 -2.91
N ARG A 199 -0.14 -6.31 -2.01
CA ARG A 199 1.10 -7.04 -2.29
C ARG A 199 0.93 -8.02 -3.45
N SER A 200 -0.14 -8.81 -3.46
CA SER A 200 -0.40 -9.72 -4.58
C SER A 200 -0.56 -8.98 -5.91
N LEU A 201 -1.22 -7.82 -5.88
CA LEU A 201 -1.41 -6.98 -7.07
C LEU A 201 -0.07 -6.45 -7.61
N VAL A 202 0.82 -5.99 -6.73
CA VAL A 202 2.17 -5.52 -7.11
C VAL A 202 2.99 -6.66 -7.68
N THR A 203 3.02 -7.83 -7.04
CA THR A 203 3.77 -8.99 -7.53
C THR A 203 3.27 -9.45 -8.90
N GLU A 204 1.95 -9.48 -9.10
CA GLU A 204 1.36 -9.83 -10.39
C GLU A 204 1.69 -8.80 -11.48
N PHE A 205 1.69 -7.52 -11.13
CA PHE A 205 2.09 -6.46 -12.04
C PHE A 205 3.55 -6.59 -12.45
N GLN A 206 4.48 -6.77 -11.51
CA GLN A 206 5.90 -6.94 -11.79
C GLN A 206 6.17 -8.11 -12.75
N ARG A 207 5.47 -9.24 -12.56
CA ARG A 207 5.54 -10.38 -13.51
C ARG A 207 5.06 -9.99 -14.90
N ALA A 208 3.92 -9.30 -14.99
CA ALA A 208 3.40 -8.82 -16.26
C ALA A 208 4.37 -7.85 -16.96
N GLU A 209 5.04 -6.95 -16.23
CA GLU A 209 6.04 -6.06 -16.81
C GLU A 209 7.21 -6.84 -17.43
N GLN A 210 7.73 -7.85 -16.73
CA GLN A 210 8.82 -8.71 -17.23
C GLN A 210 8.40 -9.47 -18.50
N GLU A 211 7.19 -10.04 -18.53
CA GLU A 211 6.66 -10.71 -19.72
C GLU A 211 6.50 -9.74 -20.90
N TYR A 212 6.05 -8.52 -20.63
CA TYR A 212 5.79 -7.52 -21.66
C TYR A 212 7.06 -6.90 -22.24
N LEU A 213 8.13 -6.79 -21.45
CA LEU A 213 9.44 -6.34 -21.93
C LEU A 213 10.00 -7.21 -23.05
N GLY A 214 9.69 -8.51 -23.06
CA GLY A 214 10.04 -9.41 -24.16
C GLY A 214 9.32 -9.09 -25.48
N VAL A 215 8.19 -8.37 -25.41
CA VAL A 215 7.36 -8.01 -26.56
C VAL A 215 7.55 -6.53 -26.96
N GLN A 216 7.73 -5.64 -25.98
CA GLN A 216 7.96 -4.21 -26.18
C GLN A 216 9.21 -3.75 -25.42
N PRO A 217 10.37 -3.71 -26.10
CA PRO A 217 11.62 -3.28 -25.47
C PRO A 217 11.62 -1.83 -24.99
N ASP A 218 10.76 -0.96 -25.55
CA ASP A 218 10.63 0.47 -25.22
C ASP A 218 9.67 0.73 -24.04
N TYR A 219 9.18 -0.34 -23.40
CA TYR A 219 8.20 -0.25 -22.32
C TYR A 219 8.72 0.58 -21.14
N ASN A 220 9.97 0.39 -20.75
CA ASN A 220 10.54 1.10 -19.59
C ASN A 220 10.56 2.63 -19.84
N GLU A 221 10.98 3.07 -21.02
CA GLU A 221 10.98 4.47 -21.41
C GLU A 221 9.55 5.05 -21.46
N ALA A 222 8.57 4.25 -21.89
CA ALA A 222 7.17 4.65 -21.88
C ALA A 222 6.64 4.88 -20.46
N VAL A 223 6.96 3.99 -19.52
CA VAL A 223 6.56 4.12 -18.11
C VAL A 223 7.23 5.35 -17.48
N THR A 224 8.53 5.55 -17.71
CA THR A 224 9.26 6.74 -17.24
C THR A 224 8.62 8.02 -17.78
N PHE A 225 8.33 8.09 -19.08
CA PHE A 225 7.65 9.23 -19.68
C PHE A 225 6.29 9.50 -19.03
N MET A 226 5.49 8.45 -18.80
CA MET A 226 4.19 8.58 -18.15
C MET A 226 4.31 9.11 -16.73
N ARG A 227 5.24 8.56 -15.93
CA ARG A 227 5.52 8.99 -14.56
C ARG A 227 5.91 10.45 -14.51
N ASP A 228 6.91 10.85 -15.29
CA ASP A 228 7.49 12.18 -15.22
C ASP A 228 6.46 13.26 -15.63
N ASN A 229 5.67 13.01 -16.69
CA ASN A 229 4.60 13.92 -17.07
C ASN A 229 3.50 14.00 -16.00
N ARG A 230 3.11 12.86 -15.42
CA ARG A 230 2.04 12.86 -14.41
C ARG A 230 2.47 13.51 -13.11
N MET A 231 3.71 13.29 -12.67
CA MET A 231 4.26 13.98 -11.51
C MET A 231 4.31 15.50 -11.73
N ALA A 232 4.80 15.96 -12.89
CA ALA A 232 4.81 17.38 -13.23
C ALA A 232 3.39 18.00 -13.26
N GLU A 233 2.39 17.27 -13.76
CA GLU A 233 0.99 17.70 -13.70
C GLU A 233 0.49 17.84 -12.25
N LEU A 234 0.79 16.87 -11.39
CA LEU A 234 0.35 16.86 -9.99
C LEU A 234 1.03 17.97 -9.17
N GLU A 235 2.31 18.23 -9.43
CA GLU A 235 3.05 19.35 -8.84
C GLU A 235 2.49 20.70 -9.31
N LEU A 236 2.10 20.82 -10.58
CA LEU A 236 1.41 22.01 -11.09
C LEU A 236 0.06 22.25 -10.39
N PHE A 237 -0.61 21.19 -9.92
CA PHE A 237 -1.80 21.28 -9.08
C PHE A 237 -1.50 21.56 -7.60
N GLY A 238 -0.23 21.78 -7.23
CA GLY A 238 0.20 22.17 -5.89
C GLY A 238 0.49 21.00 -4.95
N GLN A 239 0.58 19.77 -5.44
CA GLN A 239 1.07 18.65 -4.64
C GLN A 239 2.59 18.76 -4.44
N SER A 240 3.10 18.31 -3.28
CA SER A 240 4.55 18.12 -3.13
C SER A 240 5.04 16.95 -3.98
N PRO A 241 6.34 16.84 -4.30
CA PRO A 241 6.88 15.71 -5.06
C PRO A 241 6.54 14.35 -4.45
N GLU A 242 6.55 14.24 -3.12
CA GLU A 242 6.22 13.01 -2.39
C GLU A 242 4.73 12.66 -2.52
N GLN A 243 3.85 13.66 -2.40
CA GLN A 243 2.41 13.49 -2.60
C GLN A 243 2.08 13.13 -4.06
N ALA A 244 2.78 13.74 -5.02
CA ALA A 244 2.64 13.45 -6.44
C ALA A 244 3.05 12.01 -6.75
N ALA A 245 4.17 11.54 -6.20
CA ALA A 245 4.62 10.16 -6.33
C ALA A 245 3.60 9.17 -5.73
N GLN A 246 3.11 9.42 -4.52
CA GLN A 246 2.07 8.59 -3.89
C GLN A 246 0.78 8.54 -4.73
N THR A 247 0.33 9.68 -5.24
CA THR A 247 -0.85 9.77 -6.10
C THR A 247 -0.65 9.00 -7.40
N PHE A 248 0.49 9.16 -8.05
CA PHE A 248 0.84 8.40 -9.25
C PHE A 248 0.82 6.88 -9.00
N ARG A 249 1.39 6.41 -7.89
CA ARG A 249 1.36 4.98 -7.53
C ARG A 249 -0.06 4.47 -7.35
N ARG A 250 -0.93 5.21 -6.65
CA ARG A 250 -2.35 4.84 -6.50
C ARG A 250 -3.05 4.75 -7.85
N GLU A 251 -2.80 5.70 -8.75
CA GLU A 251 -3.38 5.70 -10.10
C GLU A 251 -2.94 4.47 -10.92
N VAL A 252 -1.65 4.13 -10.89
CA VAL A 252 -1.12 2.94 -11.58
C VAL A 252 -1.74 1.67 -11.01
N LEU A 253 -1.81 1.52 -9.67
CA LEU A 253 -2.43 0.35 -9.04
C LEU A 253 -3.92 0.22 -9.38
N GLN A 254 -4.67 1.33 -9.43
CA GLN A 254 -6.07 1.33 -9.85
C GLN A 254 -6.22 0.90 -11.32
N LEU A 255 -5.31 1.34 -12.19
CA LEU A 255 -5.27 0.95 -13.60
C LEU A 255 -4.99 -0.55 -13.76
N VAL A 256 -3.99 -1.07 -13.05
CA VAL A 256 -3.63 -2.50 -13.03
C VAL A 256 -4.80 -3.34 -12.51
N ALA A 257 -5.41 -2.95 -11.38
CA ALA A 257 -6.57 -3.64 -10.83
C ALA A 257 -7.79 -3.59 -11.79
N GLY A 258 -7.91 -2.54 -12.59
CA GLY A 258 -8.89 -2.47 -13.68
C GLY A 258 -8.59 -3.48 -14.79
N ALA A 259 -7.35 -3.53 -15.25
CA ALA A 259 -6.91 -4.42 -16.32
C ALA A 259 -7.07 -5.91 -15.95
N LEU A 260 -6.70 -6.29 -14.73
CA LEU A 260 -6.87 -7.67 -14.25
C LEU A 260 -8.34 -8.09 -14.16
N ARG A 261 -9.23 -7.18 -13.75
CA ARG A 261 -10.69 -7.46 -13.70
C ARG A 261 -11.31 -7.64 -15.09
N THR A 262 -10.69 -7.12 -16.14
CA THR A 262 -11.16 -7.23 -17.52
C THR A 262 -10.36 -8.26 -18.34
N ASP A 263 -9.57 -9.11 -17.67
CA ASP A 263 -8.69 -10.11 -18.28
C ASP A 263 -7.72 -9.50 -19.32
N GLN A 264 -7.31 -8.25 -19.12
CA GLN A 264 -6.36 -7.53 -19.96
C GLN A 264 -4.96 -7.54 -19.35
N HIS A 265 -3.94 -7.59 -20.21
CA HIS A 265 -2.55 -7.56 -19.78
C HIS A 265 -2.18 -6.20 -19.15
N PRO A 266 -1.80 -6.12 -17.86
CA PRO A 266 -1.61 -4.83 -17.17
C PRO A 266 -0.54 -3.93 -17.78
N ALA A 267 0.64 -4.48 -18.10
CA ALA A 267 1.74 -3.71 -18.70
C ALA A 267 1.36 -3.12 -20.08
N HIS A 268 0.58 -3.84 -20.88
CA HIS A 268 0.05 -3.32 -22.15
C HIS A 268 -0.84 -2.09 -21.92
N ILE A 269 -1.72 -2.12 -20.91
CA ILE A 269 -2.59 -0.97 -20.58
C ILE A 269 -1.77 0.23 -20.11
N VAL A 270 -0.75 0.02 -19.28
CA VAL A 270 0.17 1.08 -18.85
C VAL A 270 0.91 1.69 -20.05
N TYR A 271 1.40 0.86 -20.96
CA TYR A 271 2.04 1.31 -22.20
C TYR A 271 1.10 2.12 -23.09
N GLN A 272 -0.15 1.66 -23.28
CA GLN A 272 -1.14 2.40 -24.04
C GLN A 272 -1.49 3.74 -23.37
N MET A 273 -1.55 3.80 -22.03
CA MET A 273 -1.74 5.04 -21.30
C MET A 273 -0.58 6.03 -21.54
N ALA A 274 0.66 5.55 -21.51
CA ALA A 274 1.82 6.36 -21.86
C ALA A 274 1.72 6.93 -23.29
N LYS A 275 1.32 6.09 -24.27
CA LYS A 275 1.09 6.53 -25.66
C LYS A 275 -0.03 7.55 -25.79
N HIS A 276 -1.14 7.36 -25.07
CA HIS A 276 -2.23 8.33 -25.03
C HIS A 276 -1.79 9.68 -24.45
N ARG A 277 -0.81 9.69 -23.54
CA ARG A 277 -0.19 10.90 -22.98
C ARG A 277 0.91 11.50 -23.88
N GLY A 278 1.14 10.93 -25.06
CA GLY A 278 2.06 11.47 -26.05
C GLY A 278 3.43 10.80 -26.09
N TYR A 279 3.61 9.64 -25.45
CA TYR A 279 4.80 8.82 -25.68
C TYR A 279 4.81 8.34 -27.13
N ALA A 280 5.82 8.77 -27.89
CA ALA A 280 5.94 8.52 -29.33
C ALA A 280 6.88 7.35 -29.68
N GLY A 281 7.29 6.56 -28.67
CA GLY A 281 8.36 5.58 -28.81
C GLY A 281 9.72 6.15 -28.40
N PRO A 282 10.80 5.36 -28.58
CA PRO A 282 12.14 5.80 -28.22
C PRO A 282 12.45 7.10 -28.95
N LYS A 283 12.82 8.12 -28.17
CA LYS A 283 13.28 9.39 -28.72
C LYS A 283 14.43 9.06 -29.67
N PRO A 284 14.39 9.46 -30.96
CA PRO A 284 15.51 9.23 -31.85
C PRO A 284 16.72 9.80 -31.14
N ALA A 285 17.73 8.95 -30.92
CA ALA A 285 18.92 9.33 -30.18
C ALA A 285 19.40 10.67 -30.75
N THR A 286 19.38 11.72 -29.93
CA THR A 286 19.89 13.03 -30.32
C THR A 286 21.29 12.75 -30.85
N PRO A 287 21.59 13.06 -32.13
CA PRO A 287 22.90 12.77 -32.66
C PRO A 287 23.90 13.50 -31.77
N ASP A 288 24.72 12.73 -31.09
CA ASP A 288 25.87 13.24 -30.39
C ASP A 288 26.78 13.83 -31.48
N PRO A 289 26.94 15.17 -31.55
CA PRO A 289 27.62 15.81 -32.68
C PRO A 289 29.06 15.33 -32.82
N GLU A 290 29.68 14.83 -31.74
CA GLU A 290 31.01 14.22 -31.76
C GLU A 290 30.99 12.81 -32.36
N LYS A 291 29.94 12.02 -32.12
CA LYS A 291 29.79 10.70 -32.75
C LYS A 291 29.34 10.81 -34.21
N GLU A 292 28.55 11.81 -34.56
CA GLU A 292 28.13 12.06 -35.95
C GLU A 292 29.29 12.55 -36.82
N THR A 293 30.13 13.45 -36.30
CA THR A 293 31.37 13.87 -36.97
C THR A 293 32.38 12.72 -37.09
N ALA A 294 32.60 11.94 -36.02
CA ALA A 294 33.46 10.76 -36.08
C ALA A 294 32.93 9.64 -37.00
N ALA A 295 31.61 9.53 -37.17
CA ALA A 295 30.99 8.60 -38.13
C ALA A 295 31.08 9.12 -39.57
N MET A 296 30.94 10.43 -39.79
CA MET A 296 31.17 11.06 -41.09
C MET A 296 32.63 10.93 -41.53
N ASP A 297 33.58 11.22 -40.64
CA ASP A 297 35.00 11.09 -40.94
C ASP A 297 35.42 9.65 -41.24
N ARG A 298 34.84 8.67 -40.51
CA ARG A 298 35.02 7.25 -40.82
C ARG A 298 34.44 6.87 -42.18
N ARG A 299 33.29 7.42 -42.58
CA ARG A 299 32.72 7.19 -43.92
C ARG A 299 33.58 7.83 -45.01
N ILE A 300 34.07 9.04 -44.81
CA ILE A 300 34.96 9.73 -45.75
C ILE A 300 36.30 8.98 -45.90
N GLN A 301 36.86 8.46 -44.81
CA GLN A 301 38.06 7.62 -44.85
C GLN A 301 37.78 6.27 -45.53
N ALA A 302 36.66 5.62 -45.22
CA ALA A 302 36.25 4.37 -45.87
C ALA A 302 36.01 4.56 -47.37
N GLU A 303 35.49 5.70 -47.81
CA GLU A 303 35.28 6.00 -49.22
C GLU A 303 36.62 6.28 -49.95
N LYS A 304 37.57 6.94 -49.27
CA LYS A 304 38.95 7.11 -49.77
C LYS A 304 39.70 5.79 -49.87
N LEU A 305 39.51 4.89 -48.90
CA LEU A 305 40.11 3.55 -48.87
C LEU A 305 39.42 2.61 -49.88
N SER A 306 38.11 2.70 -50.05
CA SER A 306 37.35 1.99 -51.08
C SER A 306 37.82 2.36 -52.49
N ARG A 307 38.13 3.64 -52.74
CA ARG A 307 38.72 4.10 -54.00
C ARG A 307 40.17 3.65 -54.20
N SER A 308 40.93 3.35 -53.14
CA SER A 308 42.30 2.85 -53.24
C SER A 308 42.43 1.32 -53.20
N VAL A 309 41.35 0.59 -52.89
CA VAL A 309 41.27 -0.89 -52.87
C VAL A 309 40.68 -1.44 -54.19
N SER A 310 40.84 -0.72 -55.30
CA SER A 310 40.69 -1.28 -56.66
C SER A 310 42.01 -1.91 -57.16
N GLY A 311 42.66 -2.69 -56.29
CA GLY A 311 43.82 -3.54 -56.61
C GLY A 311 43.44 -5.01 -56.38
N PRO A 312 43.65 -5.91 -57.35
CA PRO A 312 43.19 -7.30 -57.22
C PRO A 312 44.17 -8.07 -56.34
N GLY A 313 43.80 -8.34 -55.09
CA GLY A 313 44.60 -9.24 -54.28
C GLY A 313 44.29 -9.21 -52.78
N GLY A 314 43.68 -10.29 -52.31
CA GLY A 314 44.01 -10.85 -51.00
C GLY A 314 43.04 -10.56 -49.85
N LYS A 315 42.26 -11.59 -49.54
CA LYS A 315 41.77 -12.01 -48.21
C LYS A 315 41.27 -10.90 -47.27
N ALA A 316 39.94 -10.82 -47.17
CA ALA A 316 39.24 -10.17 -46.08
C ALA A 316 39.74 -10.71 -44.73
N ALA A 317 40.35 -9.84 -43.93
CA ALA A 317 40.40 -10.01 -42.49
C ALA A 317 39.00 -9.71 -41.96
N SER A 318 38.41 -10.71 -41.33
CA SER A 318 37.12 -10.63 -40.65
C SER A 318 37.17 -9.59 -39.54
N THR A 319 36.40 -8.53 -39.70
CA THR A 319 35.90 -7.69 -38.60
C THR A 319 35.19 -8.61 -37.60
N GLY A 320 35.46 -8.41 -36.31
CA GLY A 320 35.05 -9.31 -35.22
C GLY A 320 33.54 -9.58 -35.11
N PRO A 321 33.15 -10.55 -34.26
CA PRO A 321 31.80 -11.07 -34.21
C PRO A 321 30.78 -9.99 -33.82
N THR A 322 29.79 -9.78 -34.69
CA THR A 322 28.60 -8.98 -34.37
C THR A 322 27.63 -9.84 -33.55
N VAL A 323 26.78 -9.21 -32.74
CA VAL A 323 25.78 -9.89 -31.90
C VAL A 323 24.85 -10.78 -32.74
N GLU A 324 24.52 -10.37 -33.98
CA GLU A 324 23.76 -11.21 -34.91
C GLU A 324 24.54 -12.42 -35.44
N GLY A 325 25.87 -12.37 -35.46
CA GLY A 325 26.73 -13.48 -35.87
C GLY A 325 26.82 -14.58 -34.81
N VAL A 326 26.73 -14.25 -33.52
CA VAL A 326 26.80 -15.22 -32.41
C VAL A 326 25.51 -16.04 -32.30
N ASN A 327 24.35 -15.42 -32.54
CA ASN A 327 23.06 -16.11 -32.52
C ASN A 327 22.84 -17.07 -33.70
N ALA A 328 23.65 -16.97 -34.76
CA ALA A 328 23.56 -17.85 -35.92
C ALA A 328 24.44 -19.12 -35.80
N ILE A 329 25.17 -19.29 -34.68
CA ILE A 329 26.06 -20.43 -34.46
C ILE A 329 25.31 -21.50 -33.69
N GLU A 330 24.97 -22.60 -34.38
CA GLU A 330 24.26 -23.74 -33.79
C GLU A 330 25.18 -24.72 -33.03
N ASP A 331 26.51 -24.60 -33.22
CA ASP A 331 27.51 -25.43 -32.54
C ASP A 331 27.92 -24.79 -31.20
N GLY A 332 27.64 -25.49 -30.10
CA GLY A 332 27.85 -25.00 -28.73
C GLY A 332 29.30 -24.61 -28.41
N ASP A 333 30.29 -25.37 -28.90
CA ASP A 333 31.71 -25.07 -28.62
C ASP A 333 32.20 -23.84 -29.39
N ALA A 334 31.57 -23.57 -30.55
CA ALA A 334 31.83 -22.38 -31.35
C ALA A 334 31.08 -21.15 -30.82
N PHE A 335 29.89 -21.35 -30.25
CA PHE A 335 29.13 -20.31 -29.56
C PHE A 335 29.87 -19.79 -28.33
N ASP A 336 30.36 -20.68 -27.46
CA ASP A 336 31.06 -20.29 -26.22
C ASP A 336 32.32 -19.46 -26.50
N LYS A 337 33.09 -19.80 -27.53
CA LYS A 337 34.27 -19.01 -27.94
C LYS A 337 33.90 -17.65 -28.50
N ALA A 338 32.85 -17.58 -29.32
CA ALA A 338 32.39 -16.32 -29.90
C ALA A 338 31.78 -15.40 -28.84
N PHE A 339 31.10 -15.99 -27.85
CA PHE A 339 30.54 -15.29 -26.70
C PHE A 339 31.63 -14.77 -25.76
N ASP A 340 32.65 -15.57 -25.44
CA ASP A 340 33.80 -15.14 -24.63
C ASP A 340 34.61 -14.01 -25.29
N GLU A 341 34.73 -14.05 -26.61
CA GLU A 341 35.41 -13.00 -27.39
C GLU A 341 34.58 -11.70 -27.41
N LEU A 342 33.25 -11.81 -27.53
CA LEU A 342 32.32 -10.68 -27.41
C LEU A 342 32.34 -10.09 -25.98
N ALA A 343 32.33 -10.94 -24.95
CA ALA A 343 32.35 -10.53 -23.55
C ALA A 343 33.64 -9.77 -23.21
N ARG A 344 34.81 -10.26 -23.67
CA ARG A 344 36.09 -9.53 -23.57
C ARG A 344 36.08 -8.21 -24.31
N ALA A 345 35.52 -8.16 -25.52
CA ALA A 345 35.47 -6.94 -26.32
C ALA A 345 34.61 -5.85 -25.68
N HIS A 346 33.62 -6.23 -24.87
CA HIS A 346 32.71 -5.32 -24.17
C HIS A 346 33.02 -5.11 -22.68
N GLY A 347 34.17 -5.59 -22.19
CA GLY A 347 34.61 -5.40 -20.81
C GLY A 347 33.77 -6.16 -19.78
N LEU A 348 32.97 -7.12 -20.22
CA LEU A 348 32.24 -8.04 -19.35
C LEU A 348 33.17 -9.22 -19.06
N SER A 349 34.06 -9.07 -18.07
CA SER A 349 34.77 -10.23 -17.52
C SER A 349 33.88 -10.91 -16.49
N LEU A 350 33.47 -12.16 -16.78
CA LEU A 350 33.11 -13.13 -15.75
C LEU A 350 34.37 -13.64 -15.04
#